data_AF-A0A9X2PDX5-F1
#
_entry.id   AF-A0A9X2PDX5-F1
#
_cell.length_a   1.000
_cell.length_b   1.000
_cell.length_c   1.000
_cell.angle_alpha   90.00
_cell.angle_beta   90.00
_cell.angle_gamma   90.00
#
_symmetry.space_group_name_H-M   'P 1'
#
loop_
_entity.id
_entity.type
_entity.pdbx_description
1 polymer ?
#
loop_
_entity_poly.entity_id
_entity_poly.type
_entity_poly.pdbx_seq_one_letter_code
_entity_poly.pdbx_strand_id
1 'polypeptide(L)'
;MSVVRGQARRAVVTLPRGFTPAPVELSNERFPGRLTGLILVVTLPLFAQTFYYLNELPVPYLLSKAWPILVLPFSVYALVYLRLPGKTAYLVFFAYTLGVTPFVSMIHLGNGFFDGVFTTVKIWPLTYYFGLSGMLAWMAPTYRRTRAVLIGLGVATFVIMLFLWLVVPSSSYVDNPELGKLFMVEEERGYRIYMPMFFGALLLFFLTRSFMRRPHWLPAVGVAIGFVLLLTIFKQRTAIGAMFLVCAYGVIVSLAPRRRLVAVGALLAIVPLAIAYLAVENAQNFQQSLGGSLTVRQTSLALAANFLGDDPWRWLFGVGATTRFGSVTLADIFGNSQFYVADIGWFGEIFEYGLVGAALIAGLYGWGLYLILRATRGVEDPIVLALADYIVFMLLTSTVYSLVFTPGELAVTMALALYLARERLRPPPGQVAAHRIRFTVPWRAPPVPGPDVPAEPGRPAS
;
A
#
# COMPACT_ATOMS: atom_id res chain seq x y z
N MET A 1 -39.46 -56.82 -21.13
CA MET A 1 -39.97 -55.87 -20.11
C MET A 1 -38.94 -54.75 -19.92
N SER A 2 -39.11 -53.62 -20.61
CA SER A 2 -38.29 -52.42 -20.40
C SER A 2 -39.07 -51.44 -19.52
N VAL A 3 -38.52 -51.14 -18.34
CA VAL A 3 -39.08 -50.12 -17.44
C VAL A 3 -38.74 -48.76 -18.02
N VAL A 4 -39.70 -48.13 -18.71
CA VAL A 4 -39.58 -46.73 -19.16
C VAL A 4 -39.63 -45.85 -17.91
N ARG A 5 -38.46 -45.43 -17.43
CA ARG A 5 -38.33 -44.41 -16.39
C ARG A 5 -38.86 -43.08 -16.94
N GLY A 6 -40.01 -42.63 -16.43
CA GLY A 6 -40.59 -41.33 -16.76
C GLY A 6 -39.60 -40.20 -16.48
N GLN A 7 -39.24 -39.45 -17.52
CA GLN A 7 -38.43 -38.25 -17.40
C GLN A 7 -39.26 -37.13 -16.74
N ALA A 8 -38.98 -36.84 -15.47
CA ALA A 8 -39.52 -35.66 -14.80
C ALA A 8 -38.98 -34.39 -15.49
N ARG A 9 -39.87 -33.59 -16.10
CA ARG A 9 -39.50 -32.29 -16.66
C ARG A 9 -39.31 -31.28 -15.52
N ARG A 10 -38.09 -30.72 -15.41
CA ARG A 10 -37.79 -29.62 -14.49
C ARG A 10 -38.31 -28.31 -15.09
N ALA A 11 -39.30 -27.70 -14.45
CA ALA A 11 -39.67 -26.30 -14.71
C ALA A 11 -38.88 -25.40 -13.73
N VAL A 12 -38.08 -24.49 -14.27
CA VAL A 12 -37.42 -23.42 -13.49
C VAL A 12 -38.21 -22.15 -13.74
N VAL A 13 -39.06 -21.76 -12.78
CA VAL A 13 -39.80 -20.51 -12.85
C VAL A 13 -38.99 -19.43 -12.14
N THR A 14 -38.50 -18.44 -12.89
CA THR A 14 -37.97 -17.19 -12.33
C THR A 14 -39.11 -16.19 -12.19
N LEU A 15 -39.42 -15.78 -10.96
CA LEU A 15 -40.45 -14.77 -10.70
C LEU A 15 -40.04 -13.42 -11.34
N PRO A 16 -40.99 -12.69 -11.98
CA PRO A 16 -40.72 -11.39 -12.56
C PRO A 16 -40.36 -10.35 -11.48
N ARG A 17 -39.34 -9.53 -11.78
CA ARG A 17 -38.70 -8.53 -10.89
C ARG A 17 -39.61 -7.39 -10.39
N GLY A 18 -40.90 -7.40 -10.75
CA GLY A 18 -41.82 -6.27 -10.56
C GLY A 18 -42.46 -6.12 -9.18
N PHE A 19 -42.28 -7.07 -8.25
CA PHE A 19 -42.96 -7.07 -6.94
C PHE A 19 -42.06 -6.85 -5.73
N THR A 20 -40.76 -6.65 -5.93
CA THR A 20 -39.85 -6.28 -4.83
C THR A 20 -39.75 -4.75 -4.77
N PRO A 21 -40.15 -4.09 -3.65
CA PRO A 21 -39.84 -2.68 -3.45
C PRO A 21 -38.34 -2.46 -3.69
N ALA A 22 -37.98 -1.34 -4.31
CA ALA A 22 -36.58 -1.02 -4.58
C ALA A 22 -35.77 -1.26 -3.30
N PRO A 23 -34.76 -2.15 -3.31
CA PRO A 23 -34.01 -2.43 -2.10
C PRO A 23 -33.41 -1.11 -1.63
N VAL A 24 -33.85 -0.65 -0.45
CA VAL A 24 -33.13 0.38 0.28
C VAL A 24 -31.70 -0.14 0.38
N GLU A 25 -30.71 0.61 -0.14
CA GLU A 25 -29.29 0.26 0.03
C GLU A 25 -28.98 0.24 1.54
N LEU A 26 -29.19 -0.91 2.17
CA LEU A 26 -28.82 -1.15 3.55
C LEU A 26 -27.29 -1.25 3.58
N SER A 27 -26.64 -0.10 3.73
CA SER A 27 -25.20 -0.04 3.92
C SER A 27 -24.82 -1.00 5.05
N ASN A 28 -23.87 -1.91 4.79
CA ASN A 28 -23.31 -2.80 5.82
C ASN A 28 -22.36 -2.05 6.78
N GLU A 29 -22.26 -0.73 6.65
CA GLU A 29 -21.42 0.12 7.49
C GLU A 29 -21.98 0.14 8.91
N ARG A 30 -21.08 -0.02 9.88
CA ARG A 30 -21.46 -0.02 11.30
C ARG A 30 -21.92 1.35 11.80
N PHE A 31 -21.51 2.42 11.12
CA PHE A 31 -21.78 3.80 11.51
C PHE A 31 -22.44 4.59 10.37
N PRO A 32 -23.13 5.70 10.70
CA PRO A 32 -23.65 6.63 9.69
C PRO A 32 -22.57 7.09 8.72
N GLY A 33 -23.02 7.44 7.52
CA GLY A 33 -22.09 7.61 6.41
C GLY A 33 -21.01 8.68 6.65
N ARG A 34 -21.44 9.81 7.21
CA ARG A 34 -20.59 10.94 7.55
C ARG A 34 -19.58 10.60 8.64
N LEU A 35 -20.01 9.87 9.68
CA LEU A 35 -19.15 9.48 10.80
C LEU A 35 -18.05 8.52 10.35
N THR A 36 -18.40 7.50 9.56
CA THR A 36 -17.41 6.59 8.97
C THR A 36 -16.39 7.36 8.11
N GLY A 37 -16.86 8.30 7.29
CA GLY A 37 -15.98 9.15 6.48
C GLY A 37 -15.03 9.98 7.32
N LEU A 38 -15.54 10.63 8.37
CA LEU A 38 -14.73 11.41 9.32
C LEU A 38 -13.68 10.53 10.01
N ILE A 39 -14.07 9.35 10.50
CA ILE A 39 -13.12 8.41 11.12
C ILE A 39 -12.01 8.06 10.13
N LEU A 40 -12.32 7.75 8.88
CA LEU A 40 -11.31 7.43 7.87
C LEU A 40 -10.40 8.63 7.56
N VAL A 41 -10.94 9.84 7.43
CA VAL A 41 -10.16 11.07 7.18
C VAL A 41 -9.16 11.34 8.31
N VAL A 42 -9.55 11.08 9.57
CA VAL A 42 -8.69 11.31 10.74
C VAL A 42 -7.68 10.18 10.94
N THR A 43 -8.11 8.92 10.79
CA THR A 43 -7.30 7.75 11.14
C THR A 43 -6.32 7.34 10.05
N LEU A 44 -6.67 7.48 8.76
CA LEU A 44 -5.79 7.05 7.67
C LEU A 44 -4.45 7.80 7.65
N PRO A 45 -4.37 9.12 7.90
CA PRO A 45 -3.08 9.80 8.05
C PRO A 45 -2.21 9.28 9.20
N LEU A 46 -2.82 8.86 10.31
CA LEU A 46 -2.08 8.29 11.45
C LEU A 46 -1.50 6.91 11.09
N PHE A 47 -2.30 6.08 10.43
CA PHE A 47 -1.85 4.80 9.87
C PHE A 47 -0.76 5.00 8.81
N ALA A 48 -0.93 5.95 7.89
CA ALA A 48 0.03 6.25 6.84
C ALA A 48 1.27 7.03 7.32
N GLN A 49 1.48 7.13 8.64
CA GLN A 49 2.64 7.81 9.24
C GLN A 49 2.82 9.27 8.79
N THR A 50 1.74 9.96 8.40
CA THR A 50 1.78 11.34 7.86
C THR A 50 2.30 12.38 8.86
N PHE A 51 2.28 12.08 10.15
CA PHE A 51 2.77 13.00 11.20
C PHE A 51 3.99 12.46 11.95
N TYR A 52 4.54 11.31 11.53
CA TYR A 52 5.53 10.55 12.30
C TYR A 52 6.88 11.26 12.45
N TYR A 53 7.14 12.25 11.59
CA TYR A 53 8.39 13.02 11.54
C TYR A 53 8.16 14.55 11.59
N LEU A 54 6.94 15.00 11.91
CA LEU A 54 6.57 16.43 11.95
C LEU A 54 6.46 16.94 13.39
N ASN A 55 7.60 17.12 14.07
CA ASN A 55 7.63 17.55 15.47
C ASN A 55 7.05 18.95 15.72
N GLU A 56 6.94 19.77 14.68
CA GLU A 56 6.31 21.10 14.71
C GLU A 56 4.80 21.06 14.92
N LEU A 57 4.19 19.89 14.69
CA LEU A 57 2.79 19.63 14.98
C LEU A 57 2.72 18.67 16.18
N PRO A 58 2.93 19.15 17.42
CA PRO A 58 3.21 18.29 18.56
C PRO A 58 2.08 17.31 18.86
N VAL A 59 0.82 17.75 18.75
CA VAL A 59 -0.35 16.89 19.02
C VAL A 59 -0.45 15.72 18.03
N PRO A 60 -0.55 15.94 16.69
CA PRO A 60 -0.61 14.82 15.75
C PRO A 60 0.70 14.03 15.68
N TYR A 61 1.86 14.65 15.96
CA TYR A 61 3.14 13.96 16.09
C TYR A 61 3.11 12.92 17.21
N LEU A 62 2.80 13.35 18.45
CA LEU A 62 2.74 12.46 19.61
C LEU A 62 1.67 11.39 19.42
N LEU A 63 0.50 11.77 18.86
CA LEU A 63 -0.55 10.82 18.55
C LEU A 63 -0.07 9.75 17.55
N SER A 64 0.67 10.14 16.51
CA SER A 64 1.22 9.18 15.53
C SER A 64 2.26 8.24 16.13
N LYS A 65 2.99 8.66 17.17
CA LYS A 65 3.92 7.79 17.93
C LYS A 65 3.19 6.81 18.85
N ALA A 66 2.11 7.26 19.50
CA ALA A 66 1.27 6.42 20.33
C ALA A 66 0.35 5.50 19.52
N TRP A 67 0.11 5.81 18.24
CA TRP A 67 -0.88 5.13 17.40
C TRP A 67 -0.75 3.60 17.35
N PRO A 68 0.43 2.98 17.23
CA PRO A 68 0.56 1.51 17.25
C PRO A 68 -0.01 0.87 18.52
N ILE A 69 0.10 1.55 19.66
CA ILE A 69 -0.45 1.10 20.95
C ILE A 69 -1.96 1.31 20.98
N LEU A 70 -2.44 2.48 20.54
CA LEU A 70 -3.86 2.81 20.55
C LEU A 70 -4.69 1.88 19.64
N VAL A 71 -4.10 1.40 18.54
CA VAL A 71 -4.74 0.44 17.62
C VAL A 71 -4.45 -1.02 17.95
N LEU A 72 -3.80 -1.30 19.09
CA LEU A 72 -3.50 -2.66 19.54
C LEU A 72 -4.75 -3.54 19.67
N PRO A 73 -5.90 -3.08 20.19
CA PRO A 73 -7.12 -3.91 20.24
C PRO A 73 -7.56 -4.39 18.85
N PHE A 74 -7.49 -3.52 17.83
CA PHE A 74 -7.79 -3.91 16.45
C PHE A 74 -6.73 -4.85 15.87
N SER A 75 -5.46 -4.65 16.24
CA SER A 75 -4.38 -5.56 15.83
C SER A 75 -4.58 -6.95 16.40
N VAL A 76 -4.91 -7.08 17.69
CA VAL A 76 -5.24 -8.36 18.34
C VAL A 76 -6.48 -8.97 17.71
N TYR A 77 -7.54 -8.19 17.48
CA TYR A 77 -8.74 -8.66 16.79
C TYR A 77 -8.41 -9.25 15.41
N ALA A 78 -7.61 -8.54 14.62
CA ALA A 78 -7.19 -8.99 13.30
C ALA A 78 -6.30 -10.24 13.36
N LEU A 79 -5.41 -10.32 14.35
CA LEU A 79 -4.57 -11.49 14.59
C LEU A 79 -5.39 -12.71 15.01
N VAL A 80 -6.43 -12.57 15.83
CA VAL A 80 -7.19 -13.73 16.31
C VAL A 80 -8.25 -14.15 15.30
N TYR A 81 -9.00 -13.20 14.75
CA TYR A 81 -10.25 -13.50 14.05
C TYR A 81 -10.15 -13.35 12.52
N LEU A 82 -9.20 -12.59 11.99
CA LEU A 82 -9.11 -12.37 10.54
C LEU A 82 -8.11 -13.31 9.88
N ARG A 83 -8.56 -13.90 8.76
CA ARG A 83 -7.69 -14.63 7.83
C ARG A 83 -7.03 -13.65 6.88
N LEU A 84 -5.89 -13.11 7.33
CA LEU A 84 -5.08 -12.17 6.56
C LEU A 84 -3.96 -12.91 5.81
N PRO A 85 -3.78 -12.66 4.50
CA PRO A 85 -2.69 -13.25 3.75
C PRO A 85 -1.35 -12.69 4.24
N GLY A 86 -0.29 -13.51 4.21
CA GLY A 86 1.04 -13.10 4.68
C GLY A 86 1.16 -12.87 6.20
N LYS A 87 0.11 -13.16 6.99
CA LYS A 87 0.14 -13.02 8.46
C LYS A 87 1.35 -13.71 9.09
N THR A 88 1.67 -14.94 8.67
CA THR A 88 2.84 -15.67 9.19
C THR A 88 4.15 -14.96 8.89
N ALA A 89 4.31 -14.37 7.69
CA ALA A 89 5.53 -13.64 7.34
C ALA A 89 5.73 -12.41 8.25
N TYR A 90 4.65 -11.65 8.50
CA TYR A 90 4.68 -10.54 9.46
C TYR A 90 5.02 -11.01 10.87
N LEU A 91 4.43 -12.12 11.33
CA LEU A 91 4.71 -12.67 12.67
C LEU A 91 6.14 -13.17 12.82
N VAL A 92 6.69 -13.84 11.80
CA VAL A 92 8.09 -14.29 11.79
C VAL A 92 9.02 -13.08 11.83
N PHE A 93 8.74 -12.05 11.02
CA PHE A 93 9.50 -10.81 11.05
C PHE A 93 9.43 -10.14 12.43
N PHE A 94 8.25 -10.05 13.05
CA PHE A 94 8.11 -9.51 14.40
C PHE A 94 8.84 -10.33 15.45
N ALA A 95 8.80 -11.66 15.37
CA ALA A 95 9.54 -12.52 16.29
C ALA A 95 11.05 -12.26 16.19
N TYR A 96 11.57 -12.12 14.96
CA TYR A 96 12.97 -11.76 14.74
C TYR A 96 13.30 -10.37 15.27
N THR A 97 12.53 -9.37 14.89
CA THR A 97 12.84 -7.97 15.20
C THR A 97 12.54 -7.57 16.64
N LEU A 98 11.53 -8.14 17.29
CA LEU A 98 11.25 -7.88 18.71
C LEU A 98 12.02 -8.80 19.66
N GLY A 99 12.48 -9.96 19.17
CA GLY A 99 13.21 -10.93 19.99
C GLY A 99 14.72 -10.84 19.82
N VAL A 100 15.21 -10.97 18.59
CA VAL A 100 16.64 -11.07 18.28
C VAL A 100 17.31 -9.70 18.30
N THR A 101 16.72 -8.70 17.65
CA THR A 101 17.42 -7.42 17.47
C THR A 101 17.68 -6.64 18.76
N PRO A 102 16.81 -6.65 19.79
CA PRO A 102 17.13 -6.08 21.10
C PRO A 102 18.30 -6.79 21.76
N PHE A 103 18.33 -8.12 21.70
CA PHE A 103 19.39 -8.93 22.30
C PHE A 103 20.75 -8.66 21.64
N VAL A 104 20.77 -8.59 20.30
CA VAL A 104 21.96 -8.21 19.52
C VAL A 104 22.42 -6.79 19.87
N SER A 105 21.47 -5.86 20.03
CA SER A 105 21.75 -4.48 20.45
C SER A 105 22.39 -4.41 21.84
N MET A 106 21.94 -5.25 22.79
CA MET A 106 22.55 -5.34 24.12
C MET A 106 24.01 -5.85 24.06
N ILE A 107 24.28 -6.83 23.19
CA ILE A 107 25.62 -7.42 23.06
C ILE A 107 26.60 -6.47 22.37
N HIS A 108 26.19 -5.87 21.24
CA HIS A 108 27.12 -5.13 20.38
C HIS A 108 27.15 -3.62 20.65
N LEU A 109 26.08 -3.05 21.19
CA LEU A 109 25.97 -1.61 21.47
C LEU A 109 25.94 -1.31 22.97
N GLY A 110 25.92 -2.34 23.84
CA GLY A 110 25.90 -2.15 25.29
C GLY A 110 24.63 -1.49 25.80
N ASN A 111 23.52 -1.60 25.05
CA ASN A 111 22.22 -1.07 25.47
C ASN A 111 21.66 -1.88 26.66
N GLY A 112 20.91 -1.22 27.54
CA GLY A 112 20.10 -1.92 28.54
C GLY A 112 18.94 -2.68 27.90
N PHE A 113 18.30 -3.58 28.65
CA PHE A 113 17.14 -4.33 28.15
C PHE A 113 16.00 -3.42 27.67
N PHE A 114 15.63 -2.42 28.49
CA PHE A 114 14.56 -1.48 28.13
C PHE A 114 14.94 -0.63 26.92
N ASP A 115 16.18 -0.17 26.83
CA ASP A 115 16.67 0.61 25.69
C ASP A 115 16.64 -0.23 24.42
N GLY A 116 17.13 -1.48 24.47
CA GLY A 116 17.09 -2.44 23.38
C GLY A 116 15.66 -2.77 22.93
N VAL A 117 14.69 -2.85 23.84
CA VAL A 117 13.28 -3.00 23.46
C VAL A 117 12.75 -1.72 22.83
N PHE A 118 13.10 -0.55 23.37
CA PHE A 118 12.65 0.74 22.87
C PHE A 118 13.21 1.04 21.47
N THR A 119 14.38 0.51 21.13
CA THR A 119 14.93 0.63 19.77
C THR A 119 14.09 -0.06 18.71
N THR A 120 13.22 -0.98 19.09
CA THR A 120 12.27 -1.63 18.17
C THR A 120 11.08 -0.76 17.80
N VAL A 121 10.81 0.36 18.48
CA VAL A 121 9.62 1.19 18.24
C VAL A 121 9.47 1.61 16.77
N LYS A 122 10.59 1.75 16.03
CA LYS A 122 10.58 2.06 14.59
C LYS A 122 9.88 1.02 13.70
N ILE A 123 9.86 -0.25 14.10
CA ILE A 123 9.18 -1.32 13.34
C ILE A 123 7.73 -1.56 13.78
N TRP A 124 7.31 -1.00 14.92
CA TRP A 124 5.95 -1.16 15.42
C TRP A 124 4.87 -0.70 14.43
N PRO A 125 5.08 0.33 13.59
CA PRO A 125 4.15 0.68 12.52
C PRO A 125 3.80 -0.47 11.56
N LEU A 126 4.58 -1.55 11.46
CA LEU A 126 4.16 -2.73 10.68
C LEU A 126 2.90 -3.40 11.25
N THR A 127 2.60 -3.19 12.54
CA THR A 127 1.37 -3.69 13.17
C THR A 127 0.12 -3.03 12.57
N TYR A 128 0.29 -1.88 11.88
CA TYR A 128 -0.79 -1.23 11.15
C TYR A 128 -1.44 -2.14 10.12
N TYR A 129 -0.75 -3.17 9.63
CA TYR A 129 -1.35 -4.15 8.73
C TYR A 129 -2.52 -4.85 9.42
N PHE A 130 -2.31 -5.26 10.67
CA PHE A 130 -3.33 -5.87 11.51
C PHE A 130 -4.33 -4.83 12.03
N GLY A 131 -3.84 -3.72 12.58
CA GLY A 131 -4.68 -2.66 13.16
C GLY A 131 -5.67 -2.07 12.14
N LEU A 132 -5.19 -1.68 10.95
CA LEU A 132 -6.05 -1.12 9.90
C LEU A 132 -6.98 -2.20 9.33
N SER A 133 -6.51 -3.43 9.11
CA SER A 133 -7.38 -4.52 8.66
C SER A 133 -8.50 -4.81 9.66
N GLY A 134 -8.20 -4.80 10.96
CA GLY A 134 -9.16 -4.98 12.03
C GLY A 134 -10.18 -3.84 12.08
N MET A 135 -9.72 -2.60 12.01
CA MET A 135 -10.59 -1.41 11.98
C MET A 135 -11.52 -1.42 10.76
N LEU A 136 -10.99 -1.69 9.56
CA LEU A 136 -11.77 -1.76 8.32
C LEU A 136 -12.77 -2.92 8.34
N ALA A 137 -12.38 -4.09 8.86
CA ALA A 137 -13.31 -5.22 9.02
C ALA A 137 -14.45 -4.90 10.01
N TRP A 138 -14.13 -4.17 11.10
CA TRP A 138 -15.09 -3.82 12.14
C TRP A 138 -16.05 -2.70 11.73
N MET A 139 -15.55 -1.67 11.05
CA MET A 139 -16.36 -0.54 10.55
C MET A 139 -17.12 -0.88 9.27
N ALA A 140 -16.56 -1.78 8.46
CA ALA A 140 -17.05 -2.18 7.13
C ALA A 140 -17.38 -1.00 6.19
N PRO A 141 -16.48 0.00 5.99
CA PRO A 141 -16.73 1.13 5.09
C PRO A 141 -16.97 0.69 3.65
N THR A 142 -17.97 1.25 2.99
CA THR A 142 -18.24 0.96 1.58
C THR A 142 -17.03 1.27 0.70
N TYR A 143 -16.88 0.49 -0.38
CA TYR A 143 -15.84 0.68 -1.39
C TYR A 143 -15.78 2.13 -1.89
N ARG A 144 -16.94 2.70 -2.24
CA ARG A 144 -17.05 4.09 -2.74
C ARG A 144 -16.54 5.10 -1.73
N ARG A 145 -16.82 4.92 -0.43
CA ARG A 145 -16.37 5.85 0.61
C ARG A 145 -14.89 5.76 0.85
N THR A 146 -14.35 4.54 1.01
CA THR A 146 -12.92 4.33 1.22
C THR A 146 -12.13 4.94 0.06
N ARG A 147 -12.56 4.69 -1.18
CA ARG A 147 -11.97 5.32 -2.37
C ARG A 147 -12.07 6.84 -2.35
N ALA A 148 -13.24 7.40 -2.04
CA ALA A 148 -13.43 8.85 -2.00
C ALA A 148 -12.54 9.53 -0.94
N VAL A 149 -12.39 8.92 0.24
CA VAL A 149 -11.51 9.43 1.29
C VAL A 149 -10.05 9.37 0.86
N LEU A 150 -9.58 8.26 0.27
CA LEU A 150 -8.19 8.16 -0.22
C LEU A 150 -7.86 9.23 -1.27
N ILE A 151 -8.76 9.43 -2.24
CA ILE A 151 -8.61 10.48 -3.27
C ILE A 151 -8.67 11.87 -2.62
N GLY A 152 -9.62 12.09 -1.72
CA GLY A 152 -9.79 13.36 -1.00
C GLY A 152 -8.57 13.74 -0.17
N LEU A 153 -7.98 12.77 0.55
CA LEU A 153 -6.73 12.96 1.29
C LEU A 153 -5.58 13.28 0.34
N GLY A 154 -5.47 12.61 -0.81
CA GLY A 154 -4.43 12.91 -1.79
C GLY A 154 -4.56 14.31 -2.40
N VAL A 155 -5.79 14.76 -2.69
CA VAL A 155 -6.04 16.14 -3.14
C VAL A 155 -5.69 17.13 -2.02
N ALA A 156 -6.12 16.84 -0.79
CA ALA A 156 -5.80 17.66 0.38
C ALA A 156 -4.29 17.79 0.59
N THR A 157 -3.50 16.73 0.38
CA THR A 157 -2.03 16.79 0.44
C THR A 157 -1.46 17.89 -0.45
N PHE A 158 -1.84 17.94 -1.74
CA PHE A 158 -1.34 18.98 -2.64
C PHE A 158 -1.90 20.37 -2.34
N VAL A 159 -3.19 20.47 -1.96
CA VAL A 159 -3.82 21.75 -1.61
C VAL A 159 -3.18 22.34 -0.35
N ILE A 160 -2.96 21.54 0.69
CA ILE A 160 -2.28 21.97 1.92
C ILE A 160 -0.85 22.41 1.61
N MET A 161 -0.12 21.64 0.79
CA MET A 161 1.24 22.00 0.38
C MET A 161 1.29 23.37 -0.30
N LEU A 162 0.40 23.61 -1.27
CA LEU A 162 0.31 24.88 -1.97
C LEU A 162 -0.12 26.01 -1.02
N PHE A 163 -1.09 25.76 -0.16
CA PHE A 163 -1.56 26.74 0.83
C PHE A 163 -0.43 27.16 1.78
N LEU A 164 0.30 26.18 2.34
CA LEU A 164 1.43 26.44 3.22
C LEU A 164 2.52 27.24 2.49
N TRP A 165 2.83 26.88 1.23
CA TRP A 165 3.80 27.60 0.42
C TRP A 165 3.46 29.08 0.20
N LEU A 166 2.15 29.40 0.07
CA LEU A 166 1.70 30.77 -0.17
C LEU A 166 1.58 31.60 1.11
N VAL A 167 1.32 30.96 2.25
CA VAL A 167 0.96 31.65 3.51
C VAL A 167 2.14 31.72 4.48
N VAL A 168 3.01 30.71 4.50
CA VAL A 168 4.09 30.62 5.48
C VAL A 168 5.25 31.54 5.06
N PRO A 169 5.69 32.47 5.92
CA PRO A 169 6.77 33.40 5.60
C PRO A 169 8.12 32.67 5.53
N SER A 170 9.06 33.24 4.78
CA SER A 170 10.43 32.71 4.65
C SER A 170 11.16 32.60 5.99
N SER A 171 10.81 33.44 6.98
CA SER A 171 11.38 33.39 8.34
C SER A 171 11.06 32.10 9.11
N SER A 172 10.09 31.31 8.66
CA SER A 172 9.74 30.02 9.28
C SER A 172 10.56 28.85 8.74
N TYR A 173 11.38 29.07 7.71
CA TYR A 173 12.21 28.03 7.13
C TYR A 173 13.54 27.92 7.84
N VAL A 174 13.93 26.71 8.20
CA VAL A 174 15.17 26.42 8.93
C VAL A 174 16.15 25.63 8.08
N ASP A 175 17.43 25.87 8.28
CA ASP A 175 18.54 25.15 7.65
C ASP A 175 18.97 23.92 8.44
N ASN A 176 18.65 23.87 9.75
CA ASN A 176 18.93 22.73 10.61
C ASN A 176 17.71 21.77 10.75
N PRO A 177 17.80 20.52 10.25
CA PRO A 177 16.73 19.50 10.36
C PRO A 177 16.34 19.10 11.79
N GLU A 178 17.14 19.47 12.80
CA GLU A 178 16.84 19.21 14.21
C GLU A 178 15.83 20.21 14.79
N LEU A 179 15.84 21.45 14.28
CA LEU A 179 14.94 22.53 14.72
C LEU A 179 13.56 22.44 14.07
N GLY A 180 13.51 21.93 12.84
CA GLY A 180 12.29 21.71 12.09
C GLY A 180 12.58 20.86 10.87
N LYS A 181 11.62 20.03 10.46
CA LYS A 181 11.65 19.19 9.27
C LYS A 181 10.64 19.61 8.22
N LEU A 182 9.57 20.32 8.56
CA LEU A 182 8.50 20.66 7.62
C LEU A 182 8.90 21.78 6.65
N PHE A 183 9.52 22.84 7.15
CA PHE A 183 9.93 24.02 6.39
C PHE A 183 11.45 24.12 6.34
N MET A 184 12.05 23.68 5.24
CA MET A 184 13.50 23.54 5.11
C MET A 184 14.07 24.52 4.09
N VAL A 185 15.23 25.07 4.37
CA VAL A 185 16.07 25.77 3.38
C VAL A 185 17.42 25.06 3.26
N GLU A 186 17.79 24.69 2.04
CA GLU A 186 19.07 24.05 1.73
C GLU A 186 19.77 24.84 0.64
N GLU A 187 21.09 24.95 0.69
CA GLU A 187 21.87 25.73 -0.28
C GLU A 187 21.60 25.29 -1.73
N GLU A 188 21.53 23.98 -1.99
CA GLU A 188 21.30 23.44 -3.33
C GLU A 188 19.84 23.46 -3.81
N ARG A 189 18.87 23.62 -2.90
CA ARG A 189 17.44 23.43 -3.21
C ARG A 189 16.60 24.67 -2.93
N GLY A 190 17.14 25.62 -2.18
CA GLY A 190 16.40 26.75 -1.62
C GLY A 190 15.28 26.29 -0.69
N TYR A 191 14.25 27.12 -0.57
CA TYR A 191 13.06 26.82 0.23
C TYR A 191 12.31 25.59 -0.29
N ARG A 192 11.94 24.69 0.61
CA ARG A 192 11.13 23.50 0.32
C ARG A 192 10.25 23.11 1.50
N ILE A 193 9.13 22.46 1.21
CA ILE A 193 8.24 21.90 2.22
C ILE A 193 8.42 20.38 2.23
N TYR A 194 8.98 19.83 3.30
CA TYR A 194 9.18 18.40 3.45
C TYR A 194 8.03 17.79 4.27
N MET A 195 6.91 17.57 3.59
CA MET A 195 5.73 16.91 4.14
C MET A 195 5.56 15.49 3.62
N PRO A 196 4.93 14.57 4.39
CA PRO A 196 4.71 13.21 3.91
C PRO A 196 3.76 13.14 2.71
N MET A 197 4.17 12.36 1.70
CA MET A 197 3.53 12.33 0.38
C MET A 197 2.79 11.02 0.08
N PHE A 198 2.52 10.17 1.07
CA PHE A 198 1.83 8.89 0.87
C PHE A 198 0.54 9.03 0.03
N PHE A 199 -0.40 9.87 0.47
CA PHE A 199 -1.65 10.08 -0.26
C PHE A 199 -1.47 10.88 -1.55
N GLY A 200 -0.51 11.81 -1.60
CA GLY A 200 -0.18 12.57 -2.81
C GLY A 200 0.34 11.66 -3.93
N ALA A 201 1.25 10.75 -3.61
CA ALA A 201 1.77 9.75 -4.54
C ALA A 201 0.68 8.77 -4.99
N LEU A 202 -0.16 8.27 -4.06
CA LEU A 202 -1.32 7.46 -4.40
C LEU A 202 -2.27 8.20 -5.36
N LEU A 203 -2.49 9.50 -5.18
CA LEU A 203 -3.29 10.31 -6.10
C LEU A 203 -2.66 10.35 -7.49
N LEU A 204 -1.35 10.59 -7.60
CA LEU A 204 -0.67 10.61 -8.91
C LEU A 204 -0.78 9.28 -9.63
N PHE A 205 -0.57 8.16 -8.92
CA PHE A 205 -0.72 6.82 -9.49
C PHE A 205 -2.18 6.56 -9.90
N PHE A 206 -3.14 6.95 -9.05
CA PHE A 206 -4.57 6.85 -9.35
C PHE A 206 -4.96 7.66 -10.59
N LEU A 207 -4.52 8.90 -10.71
CA LEU A 207 -4.82 9.77 -11.85
C LEU A 207 -4.21 9.22 -13.14
N THR A 208 -2.96 8.72 -13.06
CA THR A 208 -2.28 8.06 -14.19
C THR A 208 -3.05 6.83 -14.67
N ARG A 209 -3.43 5.93 -13.76
CA ARG A 209 -4.24 4.74 -14.08
C ARG A 209 -5.63 5.12 -14.59
N SER A 210 -6.22 6.18 -14.05
CA SER A 210 -7.53 6.68 -14.48
C SER A 210 -7.48 7.22 -15.90
N PHE A 211 -6.46 8.01 -16.25
CA PHE A 211 -6.22 8.51 -17.60
C PHE A 211 -6.06 7.37 -18.61
N MET A 212 -5.25 6.36 -18.27
CA MET A 212 -5.02 5.23 -19.17
C MET A 212 -6.26 4.38 -19.42
N ARG A 213 -7.17 4.29 -18.44
CA ARG A 213 -8.43 3.55 -18.58
C ARG A 213 -9.49 4.34 -19.32
N ARG A 214 -9.62 5.62 -19.01
CA ARG A 214 -10.56 6.55 -19.65
C ARG A 214 -9.78 7.80 -20.00
N PRO A 215 -9.32 7.95 -21.25
CA PRO A 215 -8.55 9.11 -21.64
C PRO A 215 -9.44 10.35 -21.58
N HIS A 216 -9.24 11.17 -20.56
CA HIS A 216 -9.82 12.50 -20.41
C HIS A 216 -8.73 13.46 -19.94
N TRP A 217 -8.83 14.75 -20.25
CA TRP A 217 -7.72 15.68 -20.02
C TRP A 217 -7.46 15.98 -18.53
N LEU A 218 -8.49 15.88 -17.68
CA LEU A 218 -8.40 16.25 -16.26
C LEU A 218 -7.33 15.50 -15.43
N PRO A 219 -7.15 14.16 -15.49
CA PRO A 219 -6.15 13.47 -14.69
C PRO A 219 -4.76 13.71 -15.26
N ALA A 220 -4.62 13.92 -16.57
CA ALA A 220 -3.35 14.31 -17.18
C ALA A 220 -2.90 15.69 -16.66
N VAL A 221 -3.83 16.66 -16.63
CA VAL A 221 -3.58 17.98 -16.01
C VAL A 221 -3.30 17.85 -14.51
N GLY A 222 -4.04 17.01 -13.79
CA GLY A 222 -3.80 16.77 -12.37
C GLY A 222 -2.42 16.16 -12.08
N VAL A 223 -1.96 15.21 -12.91
CA VAL A 223 -0.60 14.65 -12.84
C VAL A 223 0.43 15.73 -13.13
N ALA A 224 0.24 16.53 -14.18
CA ALA A 224 1.15 17.61 -14.54
C ALA A 224 1.27 18.66 -13.41
N ILE A 225 0.15 19.14 -12.87
CA ILE A 225 0.12 20.06 -11.73
C ILE A 225 0.82 19.42 -10.52
N GLY A 226 0.54 18.16 -10.22
CA GLY A 226 1.19 17.46 -9.11
C GLY A 226 2.70 17.40 -9.26
N PHE A 227 3.23 17.08 -10.46
CA PHE A 227 4.68 17.10 -10.71
C PHE A 227 5.29 18.51 -10.66
N VAL A 228 4.57 19.52 -11.15
CA VAL A 228 5.03 20.92 -11.01
C VAL A 228 5.17 21.27 -9.53
N LEU A 229 4.14 21.02 -8.71
CA LEU A 229 4.17 21.29 -7.27
C LEU A 229 5.27 20.48 -6.55
N LEU A 230 5.48 19.23 -6.97
CA LEU A 230 6.57 18.40 -6.44
C LEU A 230 7.94 19.03 -6.76
N LEU A 231 8.16 19.48 -7.99
CA LEU A 231 9.44 20.06 -8.43
C LEU A 231 9.68 21.46 -7.87
N THR A 232 8.63 22.26 -7.64
CA THR A 232 8.75 23.65 -7.19
C THR A 232 8.71 23.80 -5.68
N ILE A 233 7.96 22.95 -4.95
CA ILE A 233 7.74 23.09 -3.50
C ILE A 233 8.37 21.92 -2.71
N PHE A 234 8.11 20.67 -3.09
CA PHE A 234 8.58 19.50 -2.33
C PHE A 234 10.08 19.22 -2.50
N LYS A 235 10.59 19.35 -3.72
CA LYS A 235 12.01 19.27 -4.12
C LYS A 235 12.79 18.03 -3.67
N GLN A 236 12.12 16.90 -3.40
CA GLN A 236 12.79 15.64 -3.07
C GLN A 236 13.12 14.82 -4.32
N ARG A 237 14.31 15.05 -4.89
CA ARG A 237 14.75 14.50 -6.20
C ARG A 237 14.50 12.99 -6.34
N THR A 238 14.92 12.19 -5.36
CA THR A 238 14.76 10.71 -5.40
C THR A 238 13.29 10.29 -5.36
N ALA A 239 12.49 10.85 -4.44
CA ALA A 239 11.09 10.51 -4.32
C ALA A 239 10.30 10.93 -5.58
N ILE A 240 10.57 12.13 -6.11
CA ILE A 240 9.92 12.64 -7.33
C ILE A 240 10.30 11.76 -8.54
N GLY A 241 11.58 11.45 -8.70
CA GLY A 241 12.06 10.56 -9.76
C GLY A 241 11.43 9.17 -9.68
N ALA A 242 11.31 8.61 -8.48
CA ALA A 242 10.64 7.32 -8.28
C ALA A 242 9.14 7.39 -8.60
N MET A 243 8.43 8.44 -8.18
CA MET A 243 7.01 8.63 -8.54
C MET A 243 6.83 8.77 -10.06
N PHE A 244 7.73 9.49 -10.74
CA PHE A 244 7.72 9.64 -12.19
C PHE A 244 7.92 8.29 -12.89
N LEU A 245 8.91 7.51 -12.47
CA LEU A 245 9.17 6.18 -13.02
C LEU A 245 7.99 5.22 -12.81
N VAL A 246 7.32 5.29 -11.66
CA VAL A 246 6.13 4.47 -11.40
C VAL A 246 4.93 4.92 -12.23
N CYS A 247 4.74 6.23 -12.44
CA CYS A 247 3.72 6.72 -13.38
C CYS A 247 4.01 6.24 -14.81
N ALA A 248 5.27 6.34 -15.26
CA ALA A 248 5.70 5.85 -16.58
C ALA A 248 5.49 4.33 -16.72
N TYR A 249 5.85 3.55 -15.68
CA TYR A 249 5.55 2.12 -15.60
C TYR A 249 4.05 1.85 -15.71
N GLY A 250 3.23 2.64 -14.98
CA GLY A 250 1.77 2.55 -15.02
C GLY A 250 1.21 2.78 -16.42
N VAL A 251 1.71 3.78 -17.14
CA VAL A 251 1.39 4.03 -18.56
C VAL A 251 1.78 2.82 -19.41
N ILE A 252 3.04 2.37 -19.34
CA ILE A 252 3.58 1.28 -20.17
C ILE A 252 2.80 -0.02 -19.99
N VAL A 253 2.49 -0.41 -18.76
CA VAL A 253 1.75 -1.64 -18.46
C VAL A 253 0.28 -1.55 -18.88
N SER A 254 -0.28 -0.35 -18.94
CA SER A 254 -1.65 -0.12 -19.42
C SER A 254 -1.76 -0.06 -20.95
N LEU A 255 -0.65 -0.06 -21.70
CA LEU A 255 -0.66 -0.11 -23.17
C LEU A 255 -0.92 -1.53 -23.69
N ALA A 256 -1.49 -1.61 -24.90
CA ALA A 256 -1.61 -2.87 -25.63
C ALA A 256 -0.23 -3.54 -25.86
N PRO A 257 -0.11 -4.88 -25.90
CA PRO A 257 1.18 -5.59 -25.90
C PRO A 257 2.19 -5.10 -26.96
N ARG A 258 1.73 -4.81 -28.18
CA ARG A 258 2.58 -4.29 -29.26
C ARG A 258 3.12 -2.88 -28.97
N ARG A 259 2.26 -1.98 -28.46
CA ARG A 259 2.65 -0.61 -28.09
C ARG A 259 3.54 -0.59 -26.85
N ARG A 260 3.33 -1.53 -25.92
CA ARG A 260 4.18 -1.74 -24.75
C ARG A 260 5.61 -2.09 -25.16
N LEU A 261 5.80 -3.01 -26.13
CA LEU A 261 7.14 -3.35 -26.63
C LEU A 261 7.85 -2.15 -27.25
N VAL A 262 7.13 -1.37 -28.07
CA VAL A 262 7.69 -0.13 -28.66
C VAL A 262 8.04 0.89 -27.59
N ALA A 263 7.15 1.11 -26.61
CA ALA A 263 7.40 2.05 -25.52
C ALA A 263 8.60 1.63 -24.66
N VAL A 264 8.74 0.35 -24.34
CA VAL A 264 9.90 -0.21 -23.63
C VAL A 264 11.17 -0.05 -24.47
N GLY A 265 11.12 -0.40 -25.76
CA GLY A 265 12.25 -0.23 -26.67
C GLY A 265 12.70 1.22 -26.81
N ALA A 266 11.76 2.16 -26.93
CA ALA A 266 12.04 3.58 -26.98
C ALA A 266 12.64 4.08 -25.66
N LEU A 267 12.12 3.63 -24.51
CA LEU A 267 12.64 4.04 -23.21
C LEU A 267 14.06 3.50 -22.98
N LEU A 268 14.33 2.25 -23.37
CA LEU A 268 15.66 1.66 -23.32
C LEU A 268 16.66 2.32 -24.29
N ALA A 269 16.20 2.94 -25.37
CA ALA A 269 17.06 3.69 -26.28
C ALA A 269 17.29 5.15 -25.82
N ILE A 270 16.22 5.85 -25.46
CA ILE A 270 16.23 7.29 -25.14
C ILE A 270 16.91 7.55 -23.80
N VAL A 271 16.68 6.72 -22.77
CA VAL A 271 17.23 6.99 -21.43
C VAL A 271 18.76 6.93 -21.42
N PRO A 272 19.44 5.90 -21.97
CA PRO A 272 20.90 5.90 -22.05
C PRO A 272 21.46 7.03 -22.90
N LEU A 273 20.79 7.38 -24.02
CA LEU A 273 21.19 8.50 -24.87
C LEU A 273 21.08 9.85 -24.14
N ALA A 274 20.00 10.08 -23.40
CA ALA A 274 19.81 11.29 -22.61
C ALA A 274 20.82 11.37 -21.45
N ILE A 275 21.10 10.25 -20.77
CA ILE A 275 22.14 10.18 -19.74
C ILE A 275 23.51 10.48 -20.34
N ALA A 276 23.86 9.86 -21.46
CA ALA A 276 25.13 10.08 -22.15
C ALA A 276 25.27 11.54 -22.59
N TYR A 277 24.21 12.12 -23.16
CA TYR A 277 24.17 13.52 -23.57
C TYR A 277 24.35 14.47 -22.38
N LEU A 278 23.60 14.29 -21.30
CA LEU A 278 23.70 15.11 -20.09
C LEU A 278 25.07 14.97 -19.39
N ALA A 279 25.64 13.76 -19.41
CA ALA A 279 26.98 13.50 -18.88
C ALA A 279 28.07 14.21 -19.70
N VAL A 280 27.88 14.39 -21.01
CA VAL A 280 28.82 15.09 -21.89
C VAL A 280 28.64 16.62 -21.83
N GLU A 281 27.41 17.13 -21.91
CA GLU A 281 27.14 18.57 -21.99
C GLU A 281 27.29 19.28 -20.64
N ASN A 282 26.99 18.60 -19.53
CA ASN A 282 26.99 19.17 -18.19
C ASN A 282 27.95 18.44 -17.23
N ALA A 283 29.04 17.86 -17.75
CA ALA A 283 29.96 17.01 -16.98
C ALA A 283 30.36 17.59 -15.61
N GLN A 284 30.71 18.89 -15.54
CA GLN A 284 31.13 19.56 -14.30
C GLN A 284 29.98 19.72 -13.29
N ASN A 285 28.82 20.18 -13.73
CA ASN A 285 27.63 20.35 -12.87
C ASN A 285 27.02 19.00 -12.46
N PHE A 286 27.06 18.01 -13.35
CA PHE A 286 26.60 16.65 -13.11
C PHE A 286 27.51 15.93 -12.12
N GLN A 287 28.84 16.09 -12.26
CA GLN A 287 29.82 15.57 -11.31
C GLN A 287 29.75 16.26 -9.95
N GLN A 288 29.50 17.57 -9.88
CA GLN A 288 29.30 18.27 -8.59
C GLN A 288 27.99 17.85 -7.91
N SER A 289 26.88 17.78 -8.66
CA SER A 289 25.55 17.41 -8.15
C SER A 289 25.45 15.94 -7.73
N LEU A 290 26.10 15.03 -8.46
CA LEU A 290 26.19 13.61 -8.08
C LEU A 290 27.31 13.34 -7.08
N GLY A 291 28.46 14.00 -7.23
CA GLY A 291 29.67 13.76 -6.44
C GLY A 291 29.47 14.03 -4.97
N GLY A 292 28.89 15.17 -4.58
CA GLY A 292 28.66 15.48 -3.16
C GLY A 292 27.81 14.41 -2.46
N SER A 293 26.67 14.04 -3.06
CA SER A 293 25.75 13.05 -2.46
C SER A 293 26.26 11.61 -2.52
N LEU A 294 26.98 11.22 -3.58
CA LEU A 294 27.57 9.89 -3.71
C LEU A 294 28.78 9.71 -2.79
N THR A 295 29.62 10.73 -2.65
CA THR A 295 30.79 10.69 -1.75
C THR A 295 30.35 10.54 -0.30
N VAL A 296 29.34 11.30 0.16
CA VAL A 296 28.79 11.14 1.52
C VAL A 296 28.31 9.71 1.74
N ARG A 297 27.56 9.14 0.79
CA ARG A 297 27.09 7.74 0.91
C ARG A 297 28.24 6.73 0.89
N GLN A 298 29.23 6.93 0.04
CA GLN A 298 30.40 6.04 -0.02
C GLN A 298 31.17 6.05 1.30
N THR A 299 31.40 7.23 1.88
CA THR A 299 32.03 7.37 3.20
C THR A 299 31.20 6.70 4.28
N SER A 300 29.88 6.92 4.30
CA SER A 300 28.97 6.27 5.25
C SER A 300 28.93 4.74 5.11
N LEU A 301 28.94 4.22 3.89
CA LEU A 301 29.03 2.78 3.62
C LEU A 301 30.35 2.20 4.13
N ALA A 302 31.47 2.90 3.91
CA ALA A 302 32.78 2.48 4.39
C ALA A 302 32.83 2.45 5.93
N LEU A 303 32.30 3.47 6.60
CA LEU A 303 32.21 3.51 8.06
C LEU A 303 31.35 2.36 8.61
N ALA A 304 30.19 2.11 7.99
CA ALA A 304 29.30 1.03 8.40
C ALA A 304 29.94 -0.35 8.18
N ALA A 305 30.61 -0.55 7.05
CA ALA A 305 31.35 -1.79 6.76
C ALA A 305 32.51 -2.01 7.74
N ASN A 306 33.27 -0.96 8.06
CA ASN A 306 34.35 -1.03 9.03
C ASN A 306 33.85 -1.38 10.45
N PHE A 307 32.68 -0.88 10.83
CA PHE A 307 32.08 -1.20 12.14
C PHE A 307 31.58 -2.66 12.22
N LEU A 308 30.99 -3.16 11.14
CA LEU A 308 30.66 -4.60 11.03
C LEU A 308 31.94 -5.45 11.10
N GLY A 309 33.03 -4.97 10.49
CA GLY A 309 34.34 -5.61 10.52
C GLY A 309 34.31 -7.01 9.92
N ASP A 310 35.21 -7.87 10.39
CA ASP A 310 35.35 -9.25 9.91
C ASP A 310 34.49 -10.27 10.69
N ASP A 311 33.67 -9.81 11.65
CA ASP A 311 32.84 -10.70 12.48
C ASP A 311 31.59 -11.18 11.70
N PRO A 312 31.51 -12.49 11.35
CA PRO A 312 30.38 -13.01 10.58
C PRO A 312 29.03 -12.86 11.31
N TRP A 313 29.02 -12.79 12.65
CA TRP A 313 27.79 -12.64 13.41
C TRP A 313 27.17 -11.26 13.25
N ARG A 314 27.99 -10.21 13.21
CA ARG A 314 27.53 -8.83 12.93
C ARG A 314 26.95 -8.71 11.53
N TRP A 315 27.53 -9.40 10.54
CA TRP A 315 26.95 -9.45 9.20
C TRP A 315 25.63 -10.22 9.15
N LEU A 316 25.53 -11.33 9.87
CA LEU A 316 24.36 -12.20 9.79
C LEU A 316 23.14 -11.64 10.54
N PHE A 317 23.36 -11.06 11.73
CA PHE A 317 22.28 -10.57 12.62
C PHE A 317 22.26 -9.05 12.82
N GLY A 318 23.24 -8.33 12.26
CA GLY A 318 23.37 -6.89 12.42
C GLY A 318 23.99 -6.54 13.77
N VAL A 319 24.02 -5.25 14.07
CA VAL A 319 24.48 -4.71 15.35
C VAL A 319 23.33 -4.39 16.30
N GLY A 320 22.09 -4.65 15.86
CA GLY A 320 20.88 -4.29 16.57
C GLY A 320 20.41 -2.88 16.24
N ALA A 321 19.14 -2.62 16.55
CA ALA A 321 18.54 -1.32 16.29
C ALA A 321 19.18 -0.24 17.17
N THR A 322 19.58 0.88 16.55
CA THR A 322 20.12 2.06 17.23
C THR A 322 19.02 3.09 17.49
N THR A 323 19.15 3.87 18.57
CA THR A 323 18.33 5.08 18.78
C THR A 323 19.18 6.22 19.30
N ARG A 324 18.67 7.44 19.17
CA ARG A 324 19.23 8.65 19.81
C ARG A 324 19.18 8.63 21.34
N PHE A 325 18.53 7.64 21.94
CA PHE A 325 18.38 7.50 23.38
C PHE A 325 19.22 6.32 23.95
N GLY A 326 19.95 5.60 23.09
CA GLY A 326 20.81 4.50 23.50
C GLY A 326 22.15 4.97 24.07
N SER A 327 22.88 4.07 24.72
CA SER A 327 24.22 4.33 25.27
C SER A 327 25.27 4.57 24.18
N VAL A 328 25.06 4.00 22.98
CA VAL A 328 25.82 4.27 21.76
C VAL A 328 24.85 4.71 20.68
N THR A 329 25.04 5.92 20.18
CA THR A 329 24.22 6.52 19.12
C THR A 329 24.90 6.41 17.76
N LEU A 330 24.14 6.65 16.69
CA LEU A 330 24.71 6.75 15.33
C LEU A 330 25.70 7.90 15.20
N ALA A 331 25.55 8.95 16.00
CA ALA A 331 26.52 10.05 16.04
C ALA A 331 27.87 9.57 16.56
N ASP A 332 27.88 8.66 17.54
CA ASP A 332 29.11 8.08 18.11
C ASP A 332 29.80 7.12 17.14
N ILE A 333 29.02 6.41 16.32
CA ILE A 333 29.54 5.42 15.35
C ILE A 333 30.03 6.10 14.07
N PHE A 334 29.29 7.09 13.57
CA PHE A 334 29.55 7.72 12.26
C PHE A 334 30.19 9.11 12.36
N GLY A 335 30.40 9.63 13.58
CA GLY A 335 30.99 10.95 13.82
C GLY A 335 30.13 12.11 13.33
N ASN A 336 28.86 11.87 13.03
CA ASN A 336 27.95 12.84 12.44
C ASN A 336 26.53 12.68 13.01
N SER A 337 26.05 13.69 13.75
CA SER A 337 24.70 13.70 14.35
C SER A 337 23.58 13.78 13.31
N GLN A 338 23.90 14.20 12.08
CA GLN A 338 22.95 14.32 10.97
C GLN A 338 22.89 13.04 10.12
N PHE A 339 23.71 12.03 10.40
CA PHE A 339 23.71 10.78 9.65
C PHE A 339 22.57 9.86 10.09
N TYR A 340 21.72 9.46 9.13
CA TYR A 340 20.71 8.44 9.35
C TYR A 340 21.12 7.16 8.63
N VAL A 341 21.02 6.01 9.31
CA VAL A 341 21.23 4.69 8.68
C VAL A 341 20.28 4.49 7.47
N ALA A 342 19.16 5.22 7.45
CA ALA A 342 18.25 5.23 6.32
C ALA A 342 18.85 5.79 5.01
N ASP A 343 19.96 6.53 5.06
CA ASP A 343 20.59 7.19 3.91
C ASP A 343 21.51 6.28 3.10
N ILE A 344 21.76 5.06 3.59
CA ILE A 344 22.53 4.00 2.92
C ILE A 344 21.64 2.81 2.47
N GLY A 345 20.31 3.02 2.42
CA GLY A 345 19.35 2.06 1.88
C GLY A 345 19.43 0.67 2.50
N TRP A 346 19.55 -0.36 1.66
CA TRP A 346 19.65 -1.76 2.09
C TRP A 346 20.89 -2.08 2.93
N PHE A 347 21.99 -1.35 2.76
CA PHE A 347 23.15 -1.58 3.62
C PHE A 347 22.85 -1.16 5.06
N GLY A 348 22.01 -0.14 5.24
CA GLY A 348 21.53 0.25 6.56
C GLY A 348 20.67 -0.82 7.21
N GLU A 349 19.83 -1.51 6.43
CA GLU A 349 19.07 -2.67 6.91
C GLU A 349 19.99 -3.81 7.33
N ILE A 350 21.03 -4.11 6.55
CA ILE A 350 22.03 -5.13 6.89
C ILE A 350 22.81 -4.73 8.15
N PHE A 351 23.15 -3.45 8.28
CA PHE A 351 23.85 -2.94 9.45
C PHE A 351 23.03 -3.15 10.73
N GLU A 352 21.76 -2.74 10.77
CA GLU A 352 20.95 -2.85 11.99
C GLU A 352 20.37 -4.25 12.23
N TYR A 353 19.95 -4.93 11.16
CA TYR A 353 19.16 -6.16 11.22
C TYR A 353 19.88 -7.37 10.61
N GLY A 354 21.08 -7.22 10.08
CA GLY A 354 21.84 -8.28 9.45
C GLY A 354 21.26 -8.72 8.12
N LEU A 355 21.99 -9.65 7.47
CA LEU A 355 21.53 -10.30 6.26
C LEU A 355 20.20 -11.06 6.47
N VAL A 356 19.99 -11.65 7.65
CA VAL A 356 18.73 -12.34 7.98
C VAL A 356 17.57 -11.36 8.03
N GLY A 357 17.71 -10.26 8.76
CA GLY A 357 16.67 -9.24 8.83
C GLY A 357 16.40 -8.59 7.48
N ALA A 358 17.44 -8.24 6.72
CA ALA A 358 17.31 -7.71 5.36
C ALA A 358 16.57 -8.69 4.44
N ALA A 359 16.87 -10.00 4.51
CA ALA A 359 16.15 -11.02 3.75
C ALA A 359 14.68 -11.14 4.16
N LEU A 360 14.36 -11.03 5.46
CA LEU A 360 12.97 -11.04 5.93
C LEU A 360 12.20 -9.79 5.47
N ILE A 361 12.84 -8.61 5.47
CA ILE A 361 12.25 -7.36 4.94
C ILE A 361 12.00 -7.52 3.45
N ALA A 362 13.01 -7.94 2.68
CA ALA A 362 12.86 -8.20 1.24
C ALA A 362 11.75 -9.22 0.96
N GLY A 363 11.67 -10.28 1.76
CA GLY A 363 10.60 -11.27 1.72
C GLY A 363 9.22 -10.67 1.99
N LEU A 364 9.09 -9.80 2.99
CA LEU A 364 7.83 -9.10 3.31
C LEU A 364 7.36 -8.22 2.15
N TYR A 365 8.25 -7.40 1.58
CA TYR A 365 7.92 -6.52 0.46
C TYR A 365 7.63 -7.31 -0.83
N GLY A 366 8.47 -8.31 -1.14
CA GLY A 366 8.28 -9.18 -2.30
C GLY A 366 6.99 -10.00 -2.22
N TRP A 367 6.69 -10.54 -1.04
CA TRP A 367 5.43 -11.26 -0.78
C TRP A 367 4.23 -10.31 -0.83
N GLY A 368 4.35 -9.11 -0.27
CA GLY A 368 3.33 -8.07 -0.36
C GLY A 368 3.00 -7.71 -1.81
N LEU A 369 4.03 -7.49 -2.63
CA LEU A 369 3.87 -7.26 -4.07
C LEU A 369 3.19 -8.45 -4.74
N TYR A 370 3.64 -9.68 -4.49
CA TYR A 370 3.02 -10.89 -5.05
C TYR A 370 1.53 -11.01 -4.69
N LEU A 371 1.18 -10.77 -3.42
CA LEU A 371 -0.20 -10.84 -2.93
C LEU A 371 -1.09 -9.79 -3.59
N ILE A 372 -0.62 -8.53 -3.67
CA ILE A 372 -1.39 -7.47 -4.33
C ILE A 372 -1.51 -7.78 -5.82
N LEU A 373 -0.42 -8.11 -6.52
CA LEU A 373 -0.50 -8.46 -7.94
C LEU A 373 -1.47 -9.61 -8.20
N ARG A 374 -1.51 -10.62 -7.31
CA ARG A 374 -2.49 -11.70 -7.39
C ARG A 374 -3.92 -11.20 -7.16
N ALA A 375 -4.13 -10.32 -6.18
CA ALA A 375 -5.43 -9.73 -5.87
C ALA A 375 -5.92 -8.74 -6.95
N THR A 376 -4.99 -8.13 -7.71
CA THR A 376 -5.28 -7.19 -8.78
C THR A 376 -5.30 -7.81 -10.17
N ARG A 377 -5.08 -9.13 -10.30
CA ARG A 377 -5.20 -9.82 -11.60
C ARG A 377 -6.62 -9.65 -12.15
N GLY A 378 -6.70 -9.10 -13.36
CA GLY A 378 -7.99 -8.81 -14.02
C GLY A 378 -8.76 -7.64 -13.40
N VAL A 379 -8.16 -6.87 -12.49
CA VAL A 379 -8.76 -5.69 -11.89
C VAL A 379 -8.45 -4.45 -12.73
N GLU A 380 -9.49 -3.82 -13.24
CA GLU A 380 -9.38 -2.54 -13.96
C GLU A 380 -9.60 -1.31 -13.07
N ASP A 381 -9.66 -1.47 -11.76
CA ASP A 381 -9.94 -0.34 -10.87
C ASP A 381 -8.69 0.50 -10.60
N PRO A 382 -8.66 1.80 -10.98
CA PRO A 382 -7.46 2.62 -10.84
C PRO A 382 -6.94 2.76 -9.41
N ILE A 383 -7.81 2.77 -8.38
CA ILE A 383 -7.33 2.96 -7.00
C ILE A 383 -6.64 1.69 -6.46
N VAL A 384 -7.15 0.53 -6.85
CA VAL A 384 -6.56 -0.76 -6.46
C VAL A 384 -5.22 -0.96 -7.15
N LEU A 385 -5.12 -0.56 -8.43
CA LEU A 385 -3.85 -0.54 -9.16
C LEU A 385 -2.86 0.47 -8.58
N ALA A 386 -3.32 1.67 -8.18
CA ALA A 386 -2.47 2.68 -7.55
C ALA A 386 -1.84 2.20 -6.23
N LEU A 387 -2.55 1.39 -5.44
CA LEU A 387 -1.98 0.75 -4.24
C LEU A 387 -0.90 -0.28 -4.60
N ALA A 388 -1.05 -1.01 -5.69
CA ALA A 388 0.00 -1.89 -6.20
C ALA A 388 1.23 -1.09 -6.67
N ASP A 389 0.99 -0.01 -7.40
CA ASP A 389 2.02 0.93 -7.87
C ASP A 389 2.76 1.56 -6.69
N TYR A 390 2.10 1.78 -5.54
CA TYR A 390 2.74 2.27 -4.32
C TYR A 390 3.76 1.28 -3.73
N ILE A 391 3.51 -0.03 -3.80
CA ILE A 391 4.53 -1.02 -3.41
C ILE A 391 5.74 -0.98 -4.35
N VAL A 392 5.50 -0.82 -5.65
CA VAL A 392 6.59 -0.65 -6.63
C VAL A 392 7.37 0.64 -6.34
N PHE A 393 6.68 1.72 -5.98
CA PHE A 393 7.31 2.97 -5.54
C PHE A 393 8.21 2.74 -4.32
N MET A 394 7.73 2.09 -3.26
CA MET A 394 8.55 1.80 -2.07
C MET A 394 9.77 0.94 -2.42
N LEU A 395 9.62 -0.09 -3.25
CA LEU A 395 10.73 -0.93 -3.71
C LEU A 395 11.75 -0.13 -4.52
N LEU A 396 11.31 0.76 -5.40
CA LEU A 396 12.19 1.60 -6.19
C LEU A 396 12.96 2.59 -5.30
N THR A 397 12.27 3.22 -4.34
CA THR A 397 12.91 4.12 -3.38
C THR A 397 13.81 3.40 -2.39
N SER A 398 13.61 2.09 -2.15
CA SER A 398 14.41 1.27 -1.23
C SER A 398 15.90 1.24 -1.54
N THR A 399 16.24 1.48 -2.81
CA THR A 399 17.63 1.55 -3.29
C THR A 399 18.39 2.71 -2.67
N VAL A 400 17.67 3.73 -2.19
CA VAL A 400 18.23 4.96 -1.63
C VAL A 400 17.80 5.17 -0.18
N TYR A 401 16.53 4.89 0.15
CA TYR A 401 15.97 5.07 1.48
C TYR A 401 15.67 3.72 2.12
N SER A 402 15.99 3.55 3.41
CA SER A 402 15.61 2.36 4.18
C SER A 402 14.10 2.10 4.15
N LEU A 403 13.72 0.83 3.97
CA LEU A 403 12.33 0.37 3.99
C LEU A 403 11.75 0.29 5.41
N VAL A 404 12.61 0.37 6.42
CA VAL A 404 12.26 0.44 7.84
C VAL A 404 12.10 1.90 8.32
N PHE A 405 12.32 2.89 7.45
CA PHE A 405 12.04 4.28 7.77
C PHE A 405 10.53 4.62 7.73
N THR A 406 9.75 3.99 6.84
CA THR A 406 8.29 4.14 6.75
C THR A 406 7.56 2.80 6.62
N PRO A 407 7.81 1.84 7.53
CA PRO A 407 7.36 0.47 7.33
C PRO A 407 5.83 0.32 7.53
N GLY A 408 5.19 1.33 8.14
CA GLY A 408 3.74 1.45 8.21
C GLY A 408 3.09 1.69 6.85
N GLU A 409 3.76 2.33 5.89
CA GLU A 409 3.17 2.61 4.57
C GLU A 409 2.93 1.31 3.78
N LEU A 410 3.84 0.34 3.86
CA LEU A 410 3.61 -1.01 3.29
C LEU A 410 2.41 -1.68 3.94
N ALA A 411 2.40 -1.70 5.27
CA ALA A 411 1.35 -2.32 6.07
C ALA A 411 -0.04 -1.74 5.74
N VAL A 412 -0.14 -0.42 5.61
CA VAL A 412 -1.36 0.31 5.24
C VAL A 412 -1.77 0.03 3.81
N THR A 413 -0.84 0.08 2.87
CA THR A 413 -1.09 -0.21 1.45
C THR A 413 -1.65 -1.62 1.28
N MET A 414 -1.04 -2.60 1.96
CA MET A 414 -1.49 -3.99 1.98
C MET A 414 -2.90 -4.14 2.55
N ALA A 415 -3.16 -3.54 3.72
CA ALA A 415 -4.47 -3.61 4.35
C ALA A 415 -5.56 -2.99 3.47
N LEU A 416 -5.32 -1.80 2.90
CA LEU A 416 -6.26 -1.13 2.00
C LEU A 416 -6.49 -1.92 0.71
N ALA A 417 -5.44 -2.42 0.07
CA ALA A 417 -5.55 -3.14 -1.19
C ALA A 417 -6.38 -4.42 -1.03
N LEU A 418 -6.10 -5.20 0.02
CA LEU A 418 -6.84 -6.43 0.30
C LEU A 418 -8.28 -6.14 0.73
N TYR A 419 -8.50 -5.09 1.52
CA TYR A 419 -9.84 -4.69 1.91
C TYR A 419 -10.68 -4.27 0.69
N LEU A 420 -10.17 -3.36 -0.14
CA LEU A 420 -10.85 -2.88 -1.33
C LEU A 420 -11.09 -3.99 -2.36
N ALA A 421 -10.13 -4.90 -2.54
CA ALA A 421 -10.30 -6.07 -3.42
C ALA A 421 -11.44 -6.98 -2.95
N ARG A 422 -11.59 -7.19 -1.63
CA ARG A 422 -12.68 -7.99 -1.05
C ARG A 422 -14.04 -7.26 -1.13
N GLU A 423 -14.11 -6.00 -0.73
CA GLU A 423 -15.35 -5.22 -0.76
C GLU A 423 -15.89 -5.03 -2.18
N ARG A 424 -15.01 -4.93 -3.18
CA ARG A 424 -15.44 -4.86 -4.58
C ARG A 424 -16.20 -6.10 -5.05
N LEU A 425 -15.85 -7.28 -4.52
CA LEU A 425 -16.50 -8.55 -4.86
C LEU A 425 -17.74 -8.82 -4.00
N ARG A 426 -18.03 -7.96 -3.01
CA ARG A 426 -19.15 -8.13 -2.12
C ARG A 426 -20.45 -7.85 -2.88
N PRO A 427 -21.45 -8.76 -2.84
CA PRO A 427 -22.75 -8.52 -3.44
C PRO A 427 -23.40 -7.29 -2.81
N PRO A 428 -24.14 -6.47 -3.58
CA PRO A 428 -24.88 -5.36 -3.01
C PRO A 428 -25.88 -5.86 -1.97
N PRO A 429 -26.03 -5.17 -0.83
CA PRO A 429 -26.98 -5.54 0.21
C PRO A 429 -28.40 -5.55 -0.38
N GLY A 430 -29.13 -6.65 -0.17
CA GLY A 430 -30.47 -6.85 -0.72
C GLY A 430 -30.55 -7.73 -1.98
N GLN A 431 -29.43 -8.08 -2.62
CA GLN A 431 -29.42 -9.21 -3.57
C GLN A 431 -29.38 -10.53 -2.79
N VAL A 432 -30.54 -10.92 -2.25
CA VAL A 432 -30.77 -12.33 -1.90
C VAL A 432 -30.59 -13.10 -3.20
N ALA A 433 -29.64 -14.05 -3.22
CA ALA A 433 -29.45 -14.93 -4.37
C ALA A 433 -30.83 -15.48 -4.75
N ALA A 434 -31.30 -15.20 -5.98
CA ALA A 434 -32.64 -15.55 -6.40
C ALA A 434 -32.94 -16.97 -5.94
N HIS A 435 -33.86 -17.13 -4.99
CA HIS A 435 -34.23 -18.43 -4.47
C HIS A 435 -34.79 -19.21 -5.66
N ARG A 436 -33.97 -20.09 -6.25
CA ARG A 436 -34.41 -21.01 -7.28
C ARG A 436 -35.24 -22.06 -6.57
N ILE A 437 -36.53 -21.77 -6.40
CA ILE A 437 -37.49 -22.77 -5.98
C ILE A 437 -37.59 -23.77 -7.12
N ARG A 438 -37.10 -24.99 -6.88
CA ARG A 438 -37.21 -26.09 -7.83
C ARG A 438 -38.48 -26.84 -7.53
N PHE A 439 -39.46 -26.75 -8.40
CA PHE A 439 -40.62 -27.62 -8.36
C PHE A 439 -40.34 -28.87 -9.20
N THR A 440 -40.62 -30.04 -8.63
CA THR A 440 -40.64 -31.29 -9.38
C THR A 440 -42.11 -31.62 -9.59
N VAL A 441 -42.61 -31.42 -10.81
CA VAL A 441 -44.00 -31.80 -11.14
C VAL A 441 -43.98 -33.26 -11.58
N PRO A 442 -44.63 -34.19 -10.87
CA PRO A 442 -44.79 -35.55 -11.35
C PRO A 442 -45.67 -35.52 -12.60
N TRP A 443 -45.08 -35.86 -13.74
CA TRP A 443 -45.82 -36.02 -14.98
C TRP A 443 -46.67 -37.29 -14.90
N ARG A 444 -47.99 -37.15 -14.72
CA ARG A 444 -48.92 -38.24 -15.04
C ARG A 444 -49.11 -38.22 -16.55
N ALA A 445 -48.66 -39.28 -17.23
CA ALA A 445 -49.00 -39.47 -18.63
C ALA A 445 -50.54 -39.47 -18.77
N PRO A 446 -51.09 -38.85 -19.82
CA PRO A 446 -52.52 -38.97 -20.10
C PRO A 446 -52.87 -40.46 -20.24
N PRO A 447 -54.03 -40.91 -19.74
CA PRO A 447 -54.47 -42.28 -19.92
C PRO A 447 -54.49 -42.59 -21.42
N VAL A 448 -53.79 -43.66 -21.80
CA VAL A 448 -53.85 -44.19 -23.16
C VAL A 448 -55.30 -44.63 -23.39
N PRO A 449 -55.99 -44.15 -24.45
CA PRO A 449 -57.30 -44.67 -24.81
C PRO A 449 -57.17 -46.18 -25.02
N GLY A 450 -57.96 -46.95 -24.26
CA GLY A 450 -58.02 -48.40 -24.47
C GLY A 450 -58.51 -48.70 -25.90
N PRO A 451 -58.13 -49.84 -26.49
CA PRO A 451 -58.65 -50.23 -27.78
C PRO A 451 -60.16 -50.40 -27.68
N ASP A 452 -60.89 -49.65 -28.52
CA ASP A 452 -62.32 -49.82 -28.73
C ASP A 452 -62.58 -51.27 -29.15
N VAL A 453 -63.20 -52.05 -28.25
CA VAL A 453 -63.73 -53.37 -28.57
C VAL A 453 -65.07 -53.14 -29.28
N PRO A 454 -65.22 -53.46 -30.58
CA PRO A 454 -66.50 -53.33 -31.26
C PRO A 454 -67.51 -54.30 -30.65
N ALA A 455 -68.69 -53.78 -30.34
CA ALA A 455 -69.82 -54.55 -29.83
C ALA A 455 -70.29 -55.57 -30.89
N GLU A 456 -70.38 -56.85 -30.49
CA GLU A 456 -71.01 -57.91 -31.28
C GLU A 456 -72.51 -57.60 -31.51
N PRO A 457 -72.99 -57.63 -32.76
CA PRO A 457 -74.41 -57.50 -33.06
C PRO A 457 -75.15 -58.85 -32.92
N GLY A 458 -76.17 -58.87 -32.06
CA GLY A 458 -77.40 -59.63 -32.24
C GLY A 458 -77.32 -61.16 -32.32
N ARG A 459 -77.49 -61.83 -31.18
CA ARG A 459 -78.15 -63.16 -31.12
C ARG A 459 -79.61 -62.98 -30.68
N PRO A 460 -80.61 -63.45 -31.45
CA PRO A 460 -82.01 -63.41 -31.05
C PRO A 460 -82.35 -64.51 -30.02
N ALA A 461 -83.41 -64.26 -29.27
CA ALA A 461 -83.93 -65.05 -28.17
C ALA A 461 -84.45 -66.44 -28.58
N SER A 462 -84.22 -67.42 -27.71
CA SER A 462 -85.04 -68.63 -27.51
C SER A 462 -84.94 -69.05 -26.06
#